data_AF-A0A674BWE8-F1
#
_entry.id   AF-A0A674BWE8-F1
#
_cell.length_a   1.000
_cell.length_b   1.000
_cell.length_c   1.000
_cell.angle_alpha   90.00
_cell.angle_beta   90.00
_cell.angle_gamma   90.00
#
_symmetry.space_group_name_H-M   'P 1'
#
loop_
_entity.id
_entity.type
_entity.pdbx_description
1 polymer ?
#
loop_
_entity_poly.entity_id
_entity_poly.type
_entity_poly.pdbx_seq_one_letter_code
_entity_poly.pdbx_strand_id
1 'polypeptide(L)'
;LRPGAPSLKEPDSVPWTSNAPFLSNTAIVLCYFLDTHRDTYNLLDKNVIELGAGTGLVSVVTSLLGAKVTSTDLPEVLSNLQYNVLRNTRGQCRHPPQVTELSWGKELEQHFPQATCHYDYVFAADVVYCHPYLGELLDTFDHLCQDGTEILWAMRFRLDRENQFVERFRTRFHLEELYDLPSLSIKLYRASRKEMERKTQSGEAV
;
A
#
# COMPACT_ATOMS: atom_id res chain seq x y z
N LEU A 1 -50.92 19.10 10.99
CA LEU A 1 -50.33 18.45 12.19
C LEU A 1 -50.78 17.00 12.21
N ARG A 2 -49.97 16.07 11.66
CA ARG A 2 -50.13 14.63 11.89
C ARG A 2 -48.92 14.17 12.72
N PRO A 3 -49.12 13.49 13.85
CA PRO A 3 -48.05 13.01 14.71
C PRO A 3 -47.52 11.65 14.20
N GLY A 4 -46.20 11.44 14.29
CA GLY A 4 -45.61 10.09 14.16
C GLY A 4 -44.65 9.87 12.99
N ALA A 5 -43.69 10.76 12.75
CA ALA A 5 -42.47 10.39 12.02
C ALA A 5 -41.43 9.87 13.04
N PRO A 6 -40.86 8.67 12.87
CA PRO A 6 -39.77 8.20 13.74
C PRO A 6 -38.52 9.04 13.47
N SER A 7 -37.86 9.51 14.53
CA SER A 7 -36.60 10.22 14.42
C SER A 7 -35.52 9.27 13.88
N LEU A 8 -34.81 9.68 12.83
CA LEU A 8 -33.56 9.05 12.42
C LEU A 8 -32.59 9.13 13.60
N LYS A 9 -32.39 8.00 14.29
CA LYS A 9 -31.33 7.85 15.29
C LYS A 9 -30.00 7.66 14.55
N GLU A 10 -28.99 8.40 14.97
CA GLU A 10 -27.60 8.25 14.52
C GLU A 10 -27.12 6.79 14.71
N PRO A 11 -26.32 6.25 13.78
CA PRO A 11 -25.97 4.83 13.75
C PRO A 11 -24.75 4.52 14.65
N ASP A 12 -24.82 4.83 15.93
CA ASP A 12 -23.70 4.61 16.88
C ASP A 12 -23.89 3.39 17.79
N SER A 13 -24.61 2.34 17.34
CA SER A 13 -24.85 1.18 18.21
C SER A 13 -24.92 -0.18 17.52
N VAL A 14 -24.26 -0.36 16.37
CA VAL A 14 -24.04 -1.71 15.81
C VAL A 14 -22.66 -2.22 16.26
N PRO A 15 -22.56 -3.35 16.98
CA PRO A 15 -21.27 -3.95 17.32
C PRO A 15 -20.53 -4.36 16.04
N TRP A 16 -19.34 -3.80 15.83
CA TRP A 16 -18.48 -4.08 14.68
C TRP A 16 -17.95 -5.52 14.73
N THR A 17 -18.65 -6.46 14.10
CA THR A 17 -18.22 -7.87 13.95
C THR A 17 -18.13 -8.32 12.50
N SER A 18 -17.97 -7.40 11.54
CA SER A 18 -17.67 -7.75 10.16
C SER A 18 -16.19 -7.54 9.86
N ASN A 19 -15.44 -8.62 9.69
CA ASN A 19 -14.07 -8.66 9.12
C ASN A 19 -14.05 -8.26 7.62
N ALA A 20 -14.99 -7.42 7.17
CA ALA A 20 -15.08 -6.99 5.78
C ALA A 20 -14.17 -5.77 5.57
N PRO A 21 -13.33 -5.74 4.51
CA PRO A 21 -12.54 -4.56 4.18
C PRO A 21 -13.48 -3.40 3.84
N PHE A 22 -13.28 -2.24 4.47
CA PHE A 22 -13.98 -0.99 4.15
C PHE A 22 -13.12 -0.11 3.24
N LEU A 23 -13.75 0.79 2.50
CA LEU A 23 -13.03 1.77 1.66
C LEU A 23 -12.26 2.76 2.56
N SER A 24 -10.94 2.85 2.40
CA SER A 24 -10.10 3.72 3.22
C SER A 24 -9.87 5.09 2.58
N ASN A 25 -9.89 6.15 3.41
CA ASN A 25 -9.57 7.51 2.98
C ASN A 25 -8.12 7.66 2.49
N THR A 26 -7.18 6.87 3.03
CA THR A 26 -5.78 6.88 2.56
C THR A 26 -5.68 6.32 1.13
N ALA A 27 -6.47 5.29 0.81
CA ALA A 27 -6.54 4.73 -0.54
C ALA A 27 -7.10 5.76 -1.53
N ILE A 28 -8.13 6.52 -1.15
CA ILE A 28 -8.68 7.63 -1.96
C ILE A 28 -7.61 8.70 -2.21
N VAL A 29 -6.89 9.13 -1.17
CA VAL A 29 -5.82 10.13 -1.28
C VAL A 29 -4.71 9.65 -2.22
N LEU A 30 -4.26 8.40 -2.08
CA LEU A 30 -3.23 7.82 -2.95
C LEU A 30 -3.71 7.72 -4.41
N CYS A 31 -4.95 7.27 -4.64
CA CYS A 31 -5.53 7.22 -5.98
C CYS A 31 -5.62 8.60 -6.62
N TYR A 32 -6.13 9.59 -5.88
CA TYR A 32 -6.22 10.96 -6.34
C TYR A 32 -4.85 11.54 -6.69
N PHE A 33 -3.84 11.29 -5.85
CA PHE A 33 -2.47 11.72 -6.11
C PHE A 33 -1.93 11.14 -7.43
N LEU A 34 -2.02 9.81 -7.60
CA LEU A 34 -1.56 9.12 -8.81
C LEU A 34 -2.29 9.61 -10.07
N ASP A 35 -3.59 9.87 -9.96
CA ASP A 35 -4.42 10.33 -11.07
C ASP A 35 -4.10 11.78 -11.51
N THR A 36 -3.68 12.63 -10.57
CA THR A 36 -3.40 14.05 -10.81
C THR A 36 -1.94 14.35 -11.11
N HIS A 37 -1.02 13.39 -10.87
CA HIS A 37 0.43 13.56 -11.06
C HIS A 37 1.00 12.59 -12.10
N ARG A 38 0.21 12.22 -13.11
CA ARG A 38 0.57 11.22 -14.14
C ARG A 38 1.84 11.57 -14.93
N ASP A 39 2.16 12.85 -15.09
CA ASP A 39 3.38 13.30 -15.78
C ASP A 39 4.65 12.91 -15.00
N THR A 40 4.59 12.95 -13.67
CA THR A 40 5.69 12.60 -12.77
C THR A 40 5.68 11.10 -12.45
N TYR A 41 4.50 10.54 -12.21
CA TYR A 41 4.28 9.13 -11.84
C TYR A 41 3.57 8.39 -12.97
N ASN A 42 4.25 8.23 -14.09
CA ASN A 42 3.70 7.52 -15.24
C ASN A 42 3.70 6.01 -14.99
N LEU A 43 2.50 5.45 -14.80
CA LEU A 43 2.30 4.03 -14.52
C LEU A 43 2.20 3.15 -15.77
N LEU A 44 2.23 3.74 -16.97
CA LEU A 44 2.06 2.97 -18.20
C LEU A 44 3.14 1.89 -18.34
N ASP A 45 2.70 0.63 -18.44
CA ASP A 45 3.54 -0.56 -18.59
C ASP A 45 4.50 -0.87 -17.41
N LYS A 46 4.36 -0.14 -16.29
CA LYS A 46 5.13 -0.30 -15.05
C LYS A 46 4.67 -1.49 -14.22
N ASN A 47 5.61 -2.22 -13.63
CA ASN A 47 5.32 -3.30 -12.70
C ASN A 47 5.04 -2.71 -11.32
N VAL A 48 3.87 -2.97 -10.76
CA VAL A 48 3.48 -2.41 -9.45
C VAL A 48 2.93 -3.49 -8.55
N ILE A 49 3.24 -3.41 -7.26
CA ILE A 49 2.65 -4.27 -6.23
C ILE A 49 1.94 -3.43 -5.17
N GLU A 50 0.71 -3.79 -4.83
CA GLU A 50 -0.02 -3.20 -3.71
C GLU A 50 0.02 -4.15 -2.50
N LEU A 51 0.50 -3.64 -1.35
CA LEU A 51 0.49 -4.32 -0.07
C LEU A 51 -0.78 -3.99 0.71
N GLY A 52 -1.48 -5.01 1.19
CA GLY A 52 -2.69 -4.84 2.01
C GLY A 52 -3.79 -4.10 1.24
N ALA A 53 -4.13 -4.60 0.06
CA ALA A 53 -5.02 -3.93 -0.88
C ALA A 53 -6.47 -3.77 -0.38
N GLY A 54 -6.90 -4.62 0.55
CA GLY A 54 -8.23 -4.61 1.16
C GLY A 54 -9.35 -4.76 0.13
N THR A 55 -9.97 -3.64 -0.24
CA THR A 55 -11.00 -3.61 -1.29
C THR A 55 -10.44 -3.59 -2.71
N GLY A 56 -9.16 -3.25 -2.88
CA GLY A 56 -8.47 -3.18 -4.16
C GLY A 56 -8.61 -1.87 -4.90
N LEU A 57 -9.02 -0.77 -4.25
CA LEU A 57 -9.23 0.51 -4.92
C LEU A 57 -7.95 1.01 -5.63
N VAL A 58 -6.80 0.98 -4.94
CA VAL A 58 -5.54 1.45 -5.55
C VAL A 58 -5.14 0.53 -6.70
N SER A 59 -5.26 -0.79 -6.55
CA SER A 59 -5.07 -1.76 -7.63
C SER A 59 -5.96 -1.51 -8.85
N VAL A 60 -7.24 -1.17 -8.64
CA VAL A 60 -8.17 -0.83 -9.73
C VAL A 60 -7.70 0.42 -10.46
N VAL A 61 -7.43 1.51 -9.73
CA VAL A 61 -7.02 2.78 -10.32
C VAL A 61 -5.69 2.65 -11.07
N THR A 62 -4.69 2.02 -10.45
CA THR A 62 -3.37 1.82 -11.09
C THR A 62 -3.45 0.92 -12.32
N SER A 63 -4.33 -0.10 -12.32
CA SER A 63 -4.60 -0.92 -13.52
C SER A 63 -5.20 -0.09 -14.65
N LEU A 64 -6.14 0.80 -14.35
CA LEU A 64 -6.76 1.71 -15.32
C LEU A 64 -5.77 2.77 -15.84
N LEU A 65 -4.77 3.13 -15.03
CA LEU A 65 -3.65 3.99 -15.43
C LEU A 65 -2.59 3.25 -16.27
N GLY A 66 -2.76 1.95 -16.53
CA GLY A 66 -1.93 1.18 -17.46
C GLY A 66 -0.81 0.37 -16.82
N ALA A 67 -0.80 0.24 -15.49
CA ALA A 67 0.18 -0.57 -14.76
C ALA A 67 -0.05 -2.08 -14.94
N LYS A 68 1.02 -2.87 -14.74
CA LYS A 68 0.98 -4.31 -14.51
C LYS A 68 0.89 -4.56 -13.01
N VAL A 69 -0.33 -4.73 -12.52
CA VAL A 69 -0.63 -4.75 -11.09
C VAL A 69 -0.59 -6.16 -10.52
N THR A 70 0.17 -6.32 -9.43
CA THR A 70 0.07 -7.42 -8.48
C THR A 70 -0.59 -6.91 -7.19
N SER A 71 -1.86 -7.26 -6.99
CA SER A 71 -2.64 -6.87 -5.81
C SER A 71 -2.52 -7.93 -4.73
N THR A 72 -2.11 -7.55 -3.52
CA THR A 72 -1.84 -8.53 -2.46
C THR A 72 -2.55 -8.23 -1.15
N ASP A 73 -3.00 -9.30 -0.49
CA ASP A 73 -3.57 -9.26 0.86
C ASP A 73 -3.52 -10.65 1.51
N LEU A 74 -4.10 -10.78 2.70
CA LEU A 74 -4.27 -12.03 3.44
C LEU A 74 -5.30 -12.97 2.76
N PRO A 75 -5.18 -14.30 2.94
CA PRO A 75 -6.07 -15.29 2.34
C PRO A 75 -7.56 -14.99 2.46
N GLU A 76 -7.99 -14.53 3.64
CA GLU A 76 -9.38 -14.21 3.95
C GLU A 76 -9.95 -13.03 3.15
N VAL A 77 -9.09 -12.13 2.65
CA VAL A 77 -9.47 -10.94 1.88
C VAL A 77 -9.51 -11.23 0.37
N LEU A 78 -8.74 -12.22 -0.10
CA LEU A 78 -8.50 -12.45 -1.53
C LEU A 78 -9.76 -12.64 -2.36
N SER A 79 -10.78 -13.32 -1.84
CA SER A 79 -12.04 -13.54 -2.57
C SER A 79 -12.75 -12.23 -2.92
N ASN A 80 -12.86 -11.32 -1.96
CA ASN A 80 -13.48 -10.01 -2.13
C ASN A 80 -12.59 -9.09 -2.98
N LEU A 81 -11.28 -9.10 -2.73
CA LEU A 81 -10.30 -8.35 -3.49
C LEU A 81 -10.35 -8.73 -4.98
N GLN A 82 -10.28 -10.02 -5.29
CA GLN A 82 -10.36 -10.54 -6.66
C GLN A 82 -11.66 -10.14 -7.34
N TYR A 83 -12.80 -10.25 -6.65
CA TYR A 83 -14.08 -9.83 -7.19
C TYR A 83 -14.09 -8.34 -7.55
N ASN A 84 -13.67 -7.47 -6.64
CA ASN A 84 -13.67 -6.02 -6.84
C ASN A 84 -12.71 -5.61 -7.96
N VAL A 85 -11.49 -6.14 -7.95
CA VAL A 85 -10.47 -5.83 -8.96
C VAL A 85 -10.97 -6.26 -10.35
N LEU A 86 -11.42 -7.50 -10.53
CA LEU A 86 -11.87 -7.97 -11.84
C LEU A 86 -13.13 -7.26 -12.33
N ARG A 87 -14.09 -7.01 -11.44
CA ARG A 87 -15.34 -6.32 -11.81
C ARG A 87 -15.11 -4.94 -12.40
N ASN A 88 -14.09 -4.23 -11.93
CA ASN A 88 -13.80 -2.86 -12.33
C ASN A 88 -12.72 -2.73 -13.42
N THR A 89 -11.98 -3.79 -13.74
CA THR A 89 -10.86 -3.74 -14.70
C THR A 89 -11.08 -4.56 -15.96
N ARG A 90 -12.02 -5.51 -15.94
CA ARG A 90 -12.25 -6.45 -17.06
C ARG A 90 -12.59 -5.72 -18.35
N GLY A 91 -11.74 -5.88 -19.35
CA GLY A 91 -11.91 -5.28 -20.68
C GLY A 91 -11.63 -3.77 -20.74
N GLN A 92 -11.15 -3.18 -19.64
CA GLN A 92 -10.86 -1.74 -19.55
C GLN A 92 -9.38 -1.44 -19.28
N CYS A 93 -8.61 -2.42 -18.81
CA CYS A 93 -7.19 -2.26 -18.51
C CYS A 93 -6.30 -2.82 -19.62
N ARG A 94 -5.11 -2.22 -19.77
CA ARG A 94 -4.08 -2.67 -20.72
C ARG A 94 -3.49 -4.01 -20.32
N HIS A 95 -3.26 -4.21 -19.02
CA HIS A 95 -2.78 -5.45 -18.43
C HIS A 95 -3.84 -5.99 -17.48
N PRO A 96 -4.19 -7.29 -17.56
CA PRO A 96 -5.04 -7.91 -16.56
C PRO A 96 -4.33 -7.89 -15.18
N PRO A 97 -4.96 -7.34 -14.13
CA PRO A 97 -4.37 -7.36 -12.79
C PRO A 97 -4.33 -8.78 -12.22
N GLN A 98 -3.29 -9.07 -11.45
CA GLN A 98 -3.15 -10.30 -10.69
C GLN A 98 -3.53 -10.06 -9.23
N VAL A 99 -4.20 -11.03 -8.62
CA VAL A 99 -4.49 -11.00 -7.18
C VAL A 99 -3.86 -12.25 -6.56
N THR A 100 -3.06 -12.06 -5.53
CA THR A 100 -2.33 -13.16 -4.88
C THR A 100 -2.18 -12.92 -3.38
N GLU A 101 -1.94 -13.98 -2.64
CA GLU A 101 -1.63 -13.90 -1.22
C GLU A 101 -0.29 -13.20 -0.99
N LEU A 102 -0.23 -12.34 0.02
CA LEU A 102 1.01 -11.92 0.66
C LEU A 102 0.75 -11.66 2.15
N SER A 103 1.21 -12.59 2.98
CA SER A 103 1.35 -12.35 4.43
C SER A 103 2.68 -11.65 4.69
N TRP A 104 2.66 -10.48 5.33
CA TRP A 104 3.88 -9.70 5.57
C TRP A 104 4.95 -10.50 6.30
N GLY A 105 6.19 -10.39 5.84
CA GLY A 105 7.37 -11.02 6.41
C GLY A 105 7.45 -12.55 6.25
N LYS A 106 6.49 -13.18 5.56
CA LYS A 106 6.45 -14.63 5.39
C LYS A 106 6.80 -15.05 3.97
N GLU A 107 7.79 -15.94 3.84
CA GLU A 107 8.13 -16.65 2.60
C GLU A 107 8.34 -15.72 1.39
N LEU A 108 8.85 -14.50 1.63
CA LEU A 108 8.95 -13.46 0.62
C LEU A 108 9.86 -13.85 -0.55
N GLU A 109 11.03 -14.46 -0.30
CA GLU A 109 11.92 -14.91 -1.37
C GLU A 109 11.35 -16.12 -2.13
N GLN A 110 10.49 -16.93 -1.51
CA GLN A 110 9.87 -18.07 -2.18
C GLN A 110 8.77 -17.64 -3.16
N HIS A 111 7.94 -16.68 -2.76
CA HIS A 111 6.78 -16.23 -3.55
C HIS A 111 7.06 -14.99 -4.40
N PHE A 112 7.99 -14.14 -3.96
CA PHE A 112 8.40 -12.90 -4.63
C PHE A 112 9.95 -12.81 -4.70
N PRO A 113 10.63 -13.79 -5.33
CA PRO A 113 12.09 -13.84 -5.40
C PRO A 113 12.68 -12.59 -6.04
N GLN A 114 13.61 -11.93 -5.35
CA GLN A 114 14.20 -10.67 -5.84
C GLN A 114 14.89 -10.83 -7.20
N ALA A 115 15.42 -12.03 -7.49
CA ALA A 115 16.11 -12.34 -8.74
C ALA A 115 15.19 -12.30 -9.98
N THR A 116 13.87 -12.42 -9.82
CA THR A 116 12.93 -12.49 -10.95
C THR A 116 11.72 -11.57 -10.82
N CYS A 117 11.42 -11.10 -9.60
CA CYS A 117 10.36 -10.13 -9.33
C CYS A 117 11.00 -8.78 -9.06
N HIS A 118 10.85 -7.83 -9.99
CA HIS A 118 11.22 -6.43 -9.79
C HIS A 118 10.00 -5.54 -10.03
N TYR A 119 9.75 -4.64 -9.08
CA TYR A 119 8.65 -3.69 -9.13
C TYR A 119 9.20 -2.28 -9.30
N ASP A 120 8.64 -1.52 -10.23
CA ASP A 120 8.90 -0.09 -10.35
C ASP A 120 8.28 0.65 -9.16
N TYR A 121 7.08 0.24 -8.73
CA TYR A 121 6.38 0.83 -7.59
C TYR A 121 5.86 -0.18 -6.58
N VAL A 122 6.00 0.16 -5.31
CA VAL A 122 5.29 -0.49 -4.19
C VAL A 122 4.28 0.49 -3.62
N PHE A 123 3.01 0.11 -3.60
CA PHE A 123 1.92 0.91 -3.05
C PHE A 123 1.41 0.32 -1.74
N ALA A 124 1.06 1.21 -0.82
CA ALA A 124 0.40 0.82 0.41
C ALA A 124 -0.51 1.94 0.91
N ALA A 125 -1.73 1.58 1.32
CA ALA A 125 -2.68 2.51 1.89
C ALA A 125 -3.32 1.90 3.14
N ASP A 126 -3.30 2.63 4.26
CA ASP A 126 -3.88 2.18 5.55
C ASP A 126 -3.27 0.90 6.15
N VAL A 127 -2.07 0.50 5.71
CA VAL A 127 -1.40 -0.70 6.22
C VAL A 127 -0.73 -0.51 7.58
N VAL A 128 -0.53 0.74 8.02
CA VAL A 128 0.10 1.06 9.31
C VAL A 128 -0.97 1.53 10.28
N TYR A 129 -1.31 0.64 11.21
CA TYR A 129 -2.22 0.88 12.31
C TYR A 129 -1.79 0.03 13.52
N CYS A 130 -2.54 0.07 14.62
CA CYS A 130 -2.20 -0.68 15.83
C CYS A 130 -2.37 -2.21 15.66
N HIS A 131 -1.37 -2.87 15.05
CA HIS A 131 -1.26 -4.33 14.93
C HIS A 131 0.19 -4.78 15.25
N PRO A 132 0.41 -6.07 15.62
CA PRO A 132 1.74 -6.52 16.05
C PRO A 132 2.75 -6.68 14.90
N TYR A 133 2.26 -6.82 13.66
CA TYR A 133 3.07 -7.16 12.48
C TYR A 133 3.80 -6.00 11.78
N LEU A 134 4.06 -4.90 12.49
CA LEU A 134 4.72 -3.73 11.90
C LEU A 134 6.20 -3.97 11.58
N GLY A 135 6.85 -4.96 12.22
CA GLY A 135 8.21 -5.35 11.85
C GLY A 135 8.24 -6.06 10.50
N GLU A 136 7.34 -7.02 10.35
CA GLU A 136 7.16 -7.87 9.17
C GLU A 136 6.73 -7.05 7.95
N LEU A 137 5.89 -6.02 8.16
CA LEU A 137 5.56 -5.06 7.11
C LEU A 137 6.80 -4.29 6.63
N LEU A 138 7.66 -3.83 7.56
CA LEU A 138 8.90 -3.14 7.19
C LEU A 138 9.87 -4.07 6.46
N ASP A 139 9.96 -5.34 6.87
CA ASP A 139 10.75 -6.36 6.17
C ASP A 139 10.19 -6.65 4.77
N THR A 140 8.86 -6.60 4.61
CA THR A 140 8.20 -6.74 3.30
C THR A 140 8.52 -5.57 2.37
N PHE A 141 8.46 -4.33 2.87
CA PHE A 141 8.91 -3.17 2.10
C PHE A 141 10.38 -3.29 1.69
N ASP A 142 11.25 -3.71 2.60
CA ASP A 142 12.69 -3.87 2.31
C ASP A 142 12.94 -5.00 1.31
N HIS A 143 12.19 -6.09 1.35
CA HIS A 143 12.31 -7.15 0.36
C HIS A 143 11.90 -6.70 -1.04
N LEU A 144 10.80 -5.97 -1.16
CA LEU A 144 10.22 -5.61 -2.46
C LEU A 144 10.84 -4.36 -3.09
N CYS A 145 11.42 -3.47 -2.28
CA CYS A 145 12.01 -2.22 -2.76
C CYS A 145 13.45 -2.44 -3.24
N GLN A 146 13.63 -2.79 -4.51
CA GLN A 146 14.97 -2.96 -5.09
C GLN A 146 15.53 -1.62 -5.61
N ASP A 147 16.73 -1.67 -6.21
CA ASP A 147 17.30 -0.50 -6.86
C ASP A 147 16.35 -0.01 -7.97
N GLY A 148 16.06 1.29 -7.95
CA GLY A 148 15.10 1.92 -8.85
C GLY A 148 13.62 1.76 -8.49
N THR A 149 13.29 1.02 -7.42
CA THR A 149 11.91 0.94 -6.91
C THR A 149 11.54 2.18 -6.09
N GLU A 150 10.36 2.74 -6.34
CA GLU A 150 9.76 3.79 -5.50
C GLU A 150 8.59 3.23 -4.68
N ILE A 151 8.54 3.58 -3.40
CA ILE A 151 7.43 3.26 -2.51
C ILE A 151 6.55 4.50 -2.41
N LEU A 152 5.24 4.38 -2.69
CA LEU A 152 4.25 5.39 -2.32
C LEU A 152 3.32 4.84 -1.24
N TRP A 153 3.31 5.50 -0.09
CA TRP A 153 2.63 5.00 1.09
C TRP A 153 1.79 6.09 1.74
N ALA A 154 0.48 5.86 1.78
CA ALA A 154 -0.48 6.72 2.47
C ALA A 154 -0.87 6.10 3.82
N MET A 155 -0.68 6.85 4.91
CA MET A 155 -1.10 6.44 6.25
C MET A 155 -1.93 7.52 6.91
N ARG A 156 -2.85 7.09 7.79
CA ARG A 156 -3.48 7.98 8.74
C ARG A 156 -2.55 8.11 9.94
N PHE A 157 -2.21 9.32 10.35
CA PHE A 157 -1.35 9.61 11.49
C PHE A 157 -2.15 9.64 12.79
N ARG A 158 -1.81 8.77 13.73
CA ARG A 158 -2.31 8.75 15.11
C ARG A 158 -1.15 8.89 16.08
N LEU A 159 -1.33 9.72 17.10
CA LEU A 159 -0.30 10.01 18.10
C LEU A 159 0.09 8.73 18.88
N ASP A 160 1.41 8.52 18.98
CA ASP A 160 2.18 7.70 19.93
C ASP A 160 2.90 6.43 19.41
N ARG A 161 2.26 5.51 18.66
CA ARG A 161 2.94 4.27 18.20
C ARG A 161 3.41 4.28 16.75
N GLU A 162 2.72 4.98 15.87
CA GLU A 162 3.02 5.00 14.43
C GLU A 162 4.27 5.82 14.10
N ASN A 163 4.62 6.80 14.94
CA ASN A 163 5.91 7.51 14.89
C ASN A 163 7.09 6.55 14.91
N GLN A 164 7.04 5.49 15.72
CA GLN A 164 8.14 4.53 15.79
C GLN A 164 8.29 3.74 14.48
N PHE A 165 7.18 3.46 13.78
CA PHE A 165 7.25 2.82 12.47
C PHE A 165 7.89 3.75 11.45
N VAL A 166 7.47 5.02 11.38
CA VAL A 166 8.06 5.99 10.44
C VAL A 166 9.56 6.18 10.72
N GLU A 167 9.97 6.28 11.99
CA GLU A 167 11.39 6.39 12.35
C GLU A 167 12.18 5.13 11.98
N ARG A 168 11.64 3.93 12.22
CA ARG A 168 12.26 2.68 11.76
C ARG A 168 12.33 2.61 10.24
N PHE A 169 11.28 3.05 9.54
CA PHE A 169 11.24 3.11 8.09
C PHE A 169 12.35 4.02 7.54
N ARG A 170 12.54 5.20 8.15
CA ARG A 170 13.63 6.14 7.84
C ARG A 170 15.03 5.57 8.05
N THR A 171 15.20 4.51 8.84
CA THR A 171 16.51 3.86 8.96
C THR A 171 16.92 3.13 7.69
N ARG A 172 15.96 2.52 6.97
CA ARG A 172 16.19 1.69 5.77
C ARG A 172 16.00 2.44 4.45
N PHE A 173 15.14 3.46 4.44
CA PHE A 173 14.74 4.18 3.23
C PHE A 173 15.01 5.68 3.31
N HIS A 174 15.32 6.31 2.17
CA HIS A 174 15.12 7.75 2.01
C HIS A 174 13.62 7.99 1.97
N LEU A 175 13.10 8.79 2.91
CA LEU A 175 11.67 9.05 3.05
C LEU A 175 11.40 10.54 2.89
N GLU A 176 10.53 10.88 1.94
CA GLU A 176 10.02 12.21 1.68
C GLU A 176 8.52 12.26 1.93
N GLU A 177 8.06 13.33 2.57
CA GLU A 177 6.64 13.61 2.72
C GLU A 177 6.15 14.39 1.50
N LEU A 178 5.22 13.82 0.74
CA LEU A 178 4.62 14.45 -0.42
C LEU A 178 3.44 15.34 -0.01
N TYR A 179 2.55 14.82 0.85
CA TYR A 179 1.42 15.57 1.41
C TYR A 179 1.26 15.38 2.91
N ASP A 180 0.85 16.47 3.55
CA ASP A 180 0.26 16.50 4.89
C ASP A 180 -1.17 17.04 4.79
N LEU A 181 -2.15 16.22 5.19
CA LEU A 181 -3.57 16.55 5.20
C LEU A 181 -4.08 16.52 6.65
N PRO A 182 -3.84 17.57 7.46
CA PRO A 182 -4.14 17.56 8.90
C PRO A 182 -5.62 17.32 9.20
N SER A 183 -6.52 17.85 8.38
CA SER A 183 -7.98 17.70 8.54
C SER A 183 -8.45 16.25 8.40
N LEU A 184 -7.73 15.44 7.64
CA LEU A 184 -7.99 14.00 7.49
C LEU A 184 -7.06 13.15 8.38
N SER A 185 -6.07 13.81 9.00
CA SER A 185 -4.93 13.17 9.66
C SER A 185 -4.22 12.19 8.73
N ILE A 186 -4.02 12.54 7.46
CA ILE A 186 -3.39 11.66 6.47
C ILE A 186 -2.07 12.26 6.02
N LYS A 187 -1.03 11.43 5.93
CA LYS A 187 0.23 11.77 5.28
C LYS A 187 0.46 10.81 4.11
N LEU A 188 0.98 11.35 3.02
CA LEU A 188 1.44 10.57 1.87
C LEU A 188 2.95 10.71 1.78
N TYR A 189 3.64 9.58 1.77
CA TYR A 189 5.08 9.52 1.66
C TYR A 189 5.52 8.92 0.34
N ARG A 190 6.69 9.38 -0.12
CA ARG A 190 7.52 8.72 -1.12
C ARG A 190 8.76 8.17 -0.45
N ALA A 191 9.18 6.98 -0.84
CA ALA A 191 10.44 6.44 -0.39
C ALA A 191 11.21 5.66 -1.44
N SER A 192 12.52 5.57 -1.25
CA SER A 192 13.40 4.72 -2.04
C SER A 192 14.49 4.11 -1.15
N ARG A 193 15.10 3.01 -1.61
CA ARG A 193 16.20 2.36 -0.91
C ARG A 193 17.35 3.35 -0.70
N LYS A 194 17.93 3.36 0.51
CA LYS A 194 19.20 4.07 0.75
C LYS A 194 20.35 3.32 0.08
N GLU A 195 21.26 4.04 -0.55
CA GLU A 195 22.51 3.44 -1.01
C GLU A 195 23.24 2.83 0.20
N MET A 196 23.44 1.52 0.18
CA MET A 196 24.32 0.87 1.15
C MET A 196 25.74 1.37 0.86
N GLU A 197 26.35 2.11 1.79
CA GLU A 197 27.79 2.36 1.75
C GLU A 197 28.50 1.01 1.69
N ARG A 198 29.00 0.65 0.50
CA ARG A 198 29.88 -0.49 0.35
C ARG A 198 31.13 -0.18 1.18
N LYS A 199 31.23 -0.77 2.37
CA LYS A 199 32.51 -0.85 3.08
C LYS A 199 33.45 -1.66 2.20
N THR A 200 34.28 -0.97 1.42
CA THR A 200 35.43 -1.56 0.76
C THR A 200 36.29 -2.19 1.85
N GLN A 201 36.27 -3.52 1.96
CA GLN A 201 37.31 -4.24 2.70
C GLN A 201 38.60 -4.05 1.92
N SER A 202 39.37 -3.02 2.29
CA SER A 202 40.78 -2.93 1.95
C SER A 202 41.46 -4.14 2.60
N GLY A 203 41.84 -5.11 1.77
CA GLY A 203 42.72 -6.18 2.19
C GLY A 203 44.05 -5.60 2.63
N GLU A 204 44.39 -5.75 3.90
CA GLU A 204 45.77 -5.70 4.35
C GLU A 204 46.34 -7.11 4.20
N ALA A 205 47.11 -7.28 3.12
CA ALA A 205 48.14 -8.30 3.07
C ALA A 205 49.38 -7.74 3.78
N VAL A 206 49.79 -8.41 4.87
CA VAL A 206 51.18 -8.46 5.34
C VAL A 206 51.49 -9.89 5.73
#